data_AF-A0A8C2Z7E0-F1
#
_entry.id   AF-A0A8C2Z7E0-F1
#
_cell.length_a   1.000
_cell.length_b   1.000
_cell.length_c   1.000
_cell.angle_alpha   90.00
_cell.angle_beta   90.00
_cell.angle_gamma   90.00
#
_symmetry.space_group_name_H-M   'P 1'
#
loop_
_entity.id
_entity.type
_entity.pdbx_description
1 polymer ?
#
loop_
_entity_poly.entity_id
_entity_poly.type
_entity_poly.pdbx_seq_one_letter_code
_entity_poly.pdbx_strand_id
1 'polypeptide(L)'
;MLELGVKEKLWEPSLSTSEQPERLLTVDDSEIKAEKYLTPEQKEEEERKKLEEQKHLAAKGNNVKDRALDDMMDGVLEVKKEDILNMEIPPPEFVLSKPGIQWSEEEKKVYKEYEKKANDLSEEKEKYKKSMETEMKKQHTSTKDATERFDETLTTLFEKKVKSEMAIYQEELKITYLVHSILVEDEMRNRELEFKLKLEKTLAYKVRELVKRHEEELKLFHESYDSTVAEDKVLDKEFRKEFCDVRSQVVDHLYKLFKCRPRVQKMRTQTDHSSNQFKGQRLCGSLAPDALVKMLKAMEELDALENSPEGASPQIWEKFCLVRRAKVESEQKVKVKALTLAEMHAFLQKRRDEDSAAQQEIKNLSDGLESLHKEKNRFLTDIMVQVLLKQGQVEVSTTDLTPDYTDSVLSDRSEVENLNTTIRTLGEQKIASMVQCKDFRKGIIQLLWEHKMMGMQIEHLNTKARDIQMLRLSEEQQDYLNKTDRDKRVFKQASILEKTIAYQEKVHFAFINPLYSEKNQAAKTEERYQEILQRKNLEDLARAQGDELAFLWAEVERLRMRNFPSLDQLKYS
;
A
#
# COMPACT_ATOMS: atom_id res chain seq x y z
N MET A 1 0.52 48.12 -34.14
CA MET A 1 -0.66 47.22 -34.02
C MET A 1 -1.96 47.95 -34.33
N LEU A 2 -2.25 49.07 -33.63
CA LEU A 2 -3.41 49.93 -33.91
C LEU A 2 -3.40 50.52 -35.33
N GLU A 3 -2.26 51.01 -35.80
CA GLU A 3 -2.11 51.58 -37.16
C GLU A 3 -2.16 50.53 -38.27
N LEU A 4 -1.76 49.28 -38.01
CA LEU A 4 -1.73 48.17 -39.00
C LEU A 4 -3.04 47.37 -39.08
N GLY A 5 -4.01 47.68 -38.21
CA GLY A 5 -5.30 46.97 -38.10
C GLY A 5 -5.19 45.52 -37.63
N VAL A 6 -4.06 45.12 -37.04
CA VAL A 6 -3.79 43.74 -36.61
C VAL A 6 -4.32 43.54 -35.19
N LYS A 7 -5.34 42.67 -35.04
CA LYS A 7 -5.99 42.31 -33.76
C LYS A 7 -5.34 41.10 -33.07
N GLU A 8 -4.07 40.81 -33.34
CA GLU A 8 -3.38 39.69 -32.69
C GLU A 8 -2.85 40.11 -31.31
N LYS A 9 -3.04 39.25 -30.30
CA LYS A 9 -2.38 39.43 -29.01
C LYS A 9 -0.90 39.07 -29.18
N LEU A 10 -0.02 40.01 -28.88
CA LEU A 10 1.42 39.75 -28.84
C LEU A 10 1.72 38.80 -27.68
N TRP A 11 2.66 37.89 -27.89
CA TRP A 11 3.19 37.08 -26.78
C TRP A 11 4.15 37.95 -25.99
N GLU A 12 3.96 37.99 -24.67
CA GLU A 12 4.81 38.73 -23.75
C GLU A 12 5.39 37.74 -22.73
N PRO A 13 6.69 37.84 -22.40
CA PRO A 13 7.28 37.05 -21.32
C PRO A 13 6.57 37.37 -20.00
N SER A 14 6.08 36.34 -19.32
CA SER A 14 5.41 36.47 -18.04
C SER A 14 6.00 35.49 -17.02
N LEU A 15 6.21 35.97 -15.79
CA LEU A 15 6.65 35.12 -14.69
C LEU A 15 5.60 34.04 -14.38
N SER A 16 6.08 32.84 -14.05
CA SER A 16 5.21 31.74 -13.66
C SER A 16 4.64 31.96 -12.24
N THR A 17 3.54 31.27 -11.93
CA THR A 17 2.93 31.31 -10.58
C THR A 17 3.88 30.82 -9.49
N SER A 18 4.82 29.94 -9.84
CA SER A 18 5.88 29.44 -8.95
C SER A 18 6.90 30.52 -8.56
N GLU A 19 7.10 31.52 -9.42
CA GLU A 19 8.07 32.60 -9.21
C GLU A 19 7.47 33.79 -8.47
N GLN A 20 6.13 33.88 -8.45
CA GLN A 20 5.38 34.87 -7.67
C GLN A 20 4.36 34.17 -6.76
N PRO A 21 4.79 33.69 -5.59
CA PRO A 21 3.89 33.03 -4.63
C PRO A 21 2.70 33.90 -4.22
N GLU A 22 2.87 35.22 -4.25
CA GLU A 22 1.81 36.20 -3.94
C GLU A 22 0.62 36.11 -4.91
N ARG A 23 0.82 35.65 -6.16
CA ARG A 23 -0.27 35.43 -7.13
C ARG A 23 -1.26 34.34 -6.71
N LEU A 24 -0.86 33.40 -5.85
CA LEU A 24 -1.80 32.40 -5.30
C LEU A 24 -2.88 33.04 -4.41
N LEU A 25 -2.64 34.26 -3.93
CA LEU A 25 -3.53 34.98 -3.01
C LEU A 25 -4.31 36.11 -3.71
N THR A 26 -3.98 36.43 -4.96
CA THR A 26 -4.62 37.50 -5.74
C THR A 26 -5.38 36.91 -6.93
N VAL A 27 -6.65 37.28 -7.07
CA VAL A 27 -7.48 36.87 -8.22
C VAL A 27 -7.45 37.99 -9.26
N ASP A 28 -7.04 37.66 -10.48
CA ASP A 28 -7.11 38.60 -11.60
C ASP A 28 -8.55 38.73 -12.11
N ASP A 29 -8.96 39.94 -12.52
CA ASP A 29 -10.30 40.20 -13.08
C ASP A 29 -10.60 39.34 -14.32
N SER A 30 -9.56 38.87 -15.02
CA SER A 30 -9.66 37.96 -16.17
C SER A 30 -10.05 36.52 -15.79
N GLU A 31 -9.86 36.12 -14.52
CA GLU A 31 -10.25 34.81 -14.00
C GLU A 31 -11.71 34.77 -13.55
N ILE A 32 -12.29 35.95 -13.28
CA ILE A 32 -13.69 36.13 -12.90
C ILE A 32 -14.57 36.09 -14.15
N LYS A 33 -15.15 34.93 -14.45
CA LYS A 33 -16.07 34.74 -15.60
C LYS A 33 -17.47 35.31 -15.37
N ALA A 34 -17.75 35.83 -14.18
CA ALA A 34 -19.04 36.41 -13.84
C ALA A 34 -19.10 37.89 -14.24
N GLU A 35 -20.21 38.32 -14.81
CA GLU A 35 -20.44 39.74 -15.11
C GLU A 35 -20.49 40.53 -13.79
N LYS A 36 -19.60 41.51 -13.65
CA LYS A 36 -19.54 42.38 -12.47
C LYS A 36 -20.87 43.11 -12.31
N TYR A 37 -21.62 42.78 -11.27
CA TYR A 37 -22.87 43.47 -10.96
C TYR A 37 -22.56 44.87 -10.41
N LEU A 38 -22.76 45.89 -11.24
CA LEU A 38 -22.62 47.29 -10.86
C LEU A 38 -23.92 47.78 -10.21
N THR A 39 -23.83 48.35 -9.01
CA THR A 39 -24.92 49.10 -8.39
C THR A 39 -25.27 50.34 -9.23
N PRO A 40 -26.51 50.86 -9.17
CA PRO A 40 -26.94 52.01 -9.97
C PRO A 40 -26.04 53.25 -9.81
N GLU A 41 -25.51 53.49 -8.60
CA GLU A 41 -24.55 54.57 -8.33
C GLU A 41 -23.20 54.36 -9.05
N GLN A 42 -22.70 53.12 -9.09
CA GLN A 42 -21.45 52.77 -9.79
C GLN A 42 -21.61 52.87 -11.32
N LYS A 43 -22.80 52.57 -11.86
CA LYS A 43 -23.10 52.76 -13.29
C LYS A 43 -23.11 54.24 -13.68
N GLU A 44 -23.72 55.10 -12.86
CA GLU A 44 -23.69 56.55 -13.09
C GLU A 44 -22.28 57.13 -12.97
N GLU A 45 -21.44 56.58 -12.09
CA GLU A 45 -20.05 57.02 -11.93
C GLU A 45 -19.16 56.56 -13.09
N GLU A 46 -19.32 55.34 -13.60
CA GLU A 46 -18.66 54.88 -14.83
C GLU A 46 -19.09 55.67 -16.05
N GLU A 47 -20.40 55.97 -16.19
CA GLU A 47 -20.89 56.82 -17.27
C GLU A 47 -20.38 58.25 -17.14
N ARG A 48 -20.30 58.82 -15.92
CA ARG A 48 -19.64 60.11 -15.70
C ARG A 48 -18.17 60.07 -16.13
N LYS A 49 -17.41 59.05 -15.73
CA LYS A 49 -16.00 58.89 -16.13
C LYS A 49 -15.83 58.76 -17.64
N LYS A 50 -16.66 57.95 -18.33
CA LYS A 50 -16.65 57.85 -19.79
C LYS A 50 -16.98 59.19 -20.45
N LEU A 51 -17.92 59.94 -19.90
CA LEU A 51 -18.35 61.23 -20.44
C LEU A 51 -17.30 62.33 -20.15
N GLU A 52 -16.59 62.24 -19.03
CA GLU A 52 -15.41 63.06 -18.72
C GLU A 52 -14.23 62.73 -19.64
N GLU A 53 -13.94 61.46 -19.87
CA GLU A 53 -12.91 61.01 -20.83
C GLU A 53 -13.24 61.45 -22.25
N GLN A 54 -14.50 61.33 -22.68
CA GLN A 54 -14.96 61.84 -23.99
C GLN A 54 -14.82 63.36 -24.08
N LYS A 55 -15.15 64.09 -23.00
CA LYS A 55 -14.91 65.54 -22.94
C LYS A 55 -13.42 65.88 -22.96
N HIS A 56 -12.59 65.08 -22.30
CA HIS A 56 -11.14 65.27 -22.24
C HIS A 56 -10.45 64.93 -23.57
N LEU A 57 -10.99 63.97 -24.34
CA LEU A 57 -10.60 63.65 -25.71
C LEU A 57 -11.06 64.74 -26.70
N ALA A 58 -12.30 65.24 -26.56
CA ALA A 58 -12.82 66.33 -27.38
C ALA A 58 -12.08 67.66 -27.12
N ALA A 59 -11.66 67.90 -25.87
CA ALA A 59 -10.87 69.09 -25.49
C ALA A 59 -9.42 69.05 -26.02
N LYS A 60 -8.87 67.87 -26.31
CA LYS A 60 -7.54 67.72 -26.94
C LYS A 60 -7.53 68.02 -28.45
N GLY A 61 -8.67 68.39 -29.03
CA GLY A 61 -8.84 68.48 -30.48
C GLY A 61 -8.43 69.78 -31.18
N ASN A 62 -7.82 70.78 -30.54
CA ASN A 62 -7.50 72.04 -31.25
C ASN A 62 -6.19 72.71 -30.79
N ASN A 63 -5.06 72.17 -31.23
CA ASN A 63 -3.82 72.92 -31.30
C ASN A 63 -3.85 73.84 -32.53
N VAL A 64 -3.75 75.15 -32.33
CA VAL A 64 -3.72 76.15 -33.43
C VAL A 64 -2.54 75.90 -34.39
N LYS A 65 -1.47 75.27 -33.90
CA LYS A 65 -0.31 74.86 -34.72
C LYS A 65 -0.64 73.74 -35.72
N ASP A 66 -1.42 72.74 -35.31
CA ASP A 66 -1.76 71.60 -36.15
C ASP A 66 -2.75 72.02 -37.24
N ARG A 67 -3.67 72.93 -36.91
CA ARG A 67 -4.59 73.55 -37.88
C ARG A 67 -3.90 74.44 -38.91
N ALA A 68 -2.85 75.16 -38.50
CA ALA A 68 -2.03 75.96 -39.41
C ALA A 68 -1.09 75.10 -40.29
N LEU A 69 -0.78 73.89 -39.86
CA LEU A 69 0.02 72.92 -40.61
C LEU A 69 -0.81 72.19 -41.68
N ASP A 70 -2.05 71.83 -41.35
CA ASP A 70 -3.03 71.34 -42.31
C ASP A 70 -3.31 72.36 -43.42
N ASP A 71 -3.55 73.63 -43.08
CA ASP A 71 -3.88 74.68 -44.08
C ASP A 71 -2.69 75.10 -44.97
N MET A 72 -1.43 74.85 -44.56
CA MET A 72 -0.23 75.31 -45.29
C MET A 72 0.56 74.19 -45.98
N MET A 73 0.45 72.93 -45.52
CA MET A 73 1.22 71.80 -46.05
C MET A 73 0.44 70.47 -46.02
N ASP A 74 -0.90 70.49 -46.03
CA ASP A 74 -1.77 69.30 -45.92
C ASP A 74 -1.39 68.39 -44.72
N GLY A 75 -0.81 68.96 -43.67
CA GLY A 75 -0.53 68.28 -42.41
C GLY A 75 0.76 67.45 -42.34
N VAL A 76 1.63 67.44 -43.36
CA VAL A 76 2.82 66.55 -43.39
C VAL A 76 4.13 67.34 -43.51
N LEU A 77 4.93 67.37 -42.42
CA LEU A 77 6.23 68.06 -42.38
C LEU A 77 7.38 67.20 -42.93
N GLU A 78 7.32 65.88 -42.74
CA GLU A 78 8.26 64.89 -43.28
C GLU A 78 7.48 63.60 -43.58
N VAL A 79 7.50 63.12 -44.83
CA VAL A 79 6.82 61.87 -45.21
C VAL A 79 7.56 60.69 -44.59
N LYS A 80 7.06 60.22 -43.44
CA LYS A 80 7.52 58.96 -42.85
C LYS A 80 6.86 57.82 -43.60
N LYS A 81 7.49 56.65 -43.62
CA LYS A 81 6.90 55.44 -44.24
C LYS A 81 5.58 55.02 -43.58
N GLU A 82 5.34 55.50 -42.34
CA GLU A 82 4.10 55.34 -41.58
C GLU A 82 2.93 56.11 -42.22
N ASP A 83 3.20 57.26 -42.87
CA ASP A 83 2.18 58.11 -43.52
C ASP A 83 1.60 57.47 -44.79
N ILE A 84 2.32 56.51 -45.39
CA ILE A 84 1.85 55.73 -46.55
C ILE A 84 0.56 54.98 -46.19
N LEU A 85 0.41 54.50 -44.94
CA LEU A 85 -0.81 53.81 -44.52
C LEU A 85 -2.01 54.74 -44.42
N ASN A 86 -1.79 56.01 -44.03
CA ASN A 86 -2.83 57.01 -43.80
C ASN A 86 -3.17 57.86 -45.05
N MET A 87 -2.32 57.82 -46.08
CA MET A 87 -2.53 58.56 -47.32
C MET A 87 -3.75 58.02 -48.07
N GLU A 88 -4.78 58.84 -48.30
CA GLU A 88 -5.96 58.47 -49.10
C GLU A 88 -6.05 59.40 -50.31
N ILE A 89 -6.14 58.84 -51.53
CA ILE A 89 -6.33 59.65 -52.73
C ILE A 89 -7.85 59.94 -52.84
N PRO A 90 -8.29 61.19 -52.70
CA PRO A 90 -9.71 61.53 -52.72
C PRO A 90 -10.31 61.23 -54.11
N PRO A 91 -11.54 60.70 -54.18
CA PRO A 91 -12.17 60.41 -55.45
C PRO A 91 -12.41 61.71 -56.25
N PRO A 92 -12.24 61.69 -57.58
CA PRO A 92 -12.51 62.87 -58.41
C PRO A 92 -13.95 63.39 -58.23
N GLU A 93 -14.15 64.71 -58.14
CA GLU A 93 -15.43 65.37 -57.82
C GLU A 93 -16.63 64.95 -58.71
N PHE A 94 -16.38 64.53 -59.95
CA PHE A 94 -17.42 64.08 -60.89
C PHE A 94 -18.00 62.70 -60.56
N VAL A 95 -17.27 61.87 -59.78
CA VAL A 95 -17.70 60.53 -59.33
C VAL A 95 -18.80 60.64 -58.26
N LEU A 96 -18.78 61.70 -57.46
CA LEU A 96 -19.77 61.97 -56.42
C LEU A 96 -21.02 62.70 -56.95
N SER A 97 -20.92 63.35 -58.12
CA SER A 97 -21.97 64.24 -58.66
C SER A 97 -22.71 63.70 -59.89
N LYS A 98 -22.18 62.71 -60.63
CA LYS A 98 -22.81 62.15 -61.85
C LYS A 98 -22.74 60.60 -61.93
N PRO A 99 -23.81 59.89 -62.34
CA PRO A 99 -23.78 58.43 -62.55
C PRO A 99 -22.90 58.01 -63.74
N GLY A 100 -22.20 56.86 -63.62
CA GLY A 100 -21.13 56.40 -64.52
C GLY A 100 -21.44 56.21 -66.02
N ILE A 101 -22.70 56.39 -66.42
CA ILE A 101 -23.16 56.30 -67.81
C ILE A 101 -22.95 57.63 -68.56
N GLN A 102 -22.82 58.76 -67.85
CA GLN A 102 -22.69 60.11 -68.42
C GLN A 102 -21.25 60.64 -68.49
N TRP A 103 -20.25 59.79 -68.25
CA TRP A 103 -18.84 60.22 -68.27
C TRP A 103 -18.34 60.45 -69.70
N SER A 104 -17.72 61.61 -69.93
CA SER A 104 -16.99 61.90 -71.17
C SER A 104 -15.78 60.95 -71.34
N GLU A 105 -15.26 60.80 -72.57
CA GLU A 105 -14.05 59.97 -72.79
C GLU A 105 -12.81 60.48 -72.02
N GLU A 106 -12.77 61.78 -71.73
CA GLU A 106 -11.72 62.41 -70.94
C GLU A 106 -11.92 62.14 -69.45
N GLU A 107 -13.16 62.22 -68.94
CA GLU A 107 -13.50 61.89 -67.55
C GLU A 107 -13.26 60.39 -67.26
N LYS A 108 -13.50 59.50 -68.23
CA LYS A 108 -13.15 58.07 -68.15
C LYS A 108 -11.65 57.82 -68.09
N LYS A 109 -10.82 58.64 -68.75
CA LYS A 109 -9.36 58.55 -68.66
C LYS A 109 -8.86 59.00 -67.27
N VAL A 110 -9.39 60.11 -66.76
CA VAL A 110 -9.06 60.63 -65.42
C VAL A 110 -9.45 59.63 -64.33
N TYR A 111 -10.59 58.96 -64.46
CA TYR A 111 -11.00 57.92 -63.51
C TYR A 111 -10.08 56.68 -63.57
N LYS A 112 -9.67 56.23 -64.77
CA LYS A 112 -8.71 55.12 -64.92
C LYS A 112 -7.33 55.46 -64.35
N GLU A 113 -6.89 56.71 -64.49
CA GLU A 113 -5.64 57.19 -63.86
C GLU A 113 -5.77 57.26 -62.33
N TYR A 114 -6.93 57.66 -61.82
CA TYR A 114 -7.25 57.59 -60.38
C TYR A 114 -7.25 56.14 -59.87
N GLU A 115 -7.94 55.21 -60.54
CA GLU A 115 -7.94 53.79 -60.18
C GLU A 115 -6.53 53.22 -60.20
N LYS A 116 -5.72 53.58 -61.19
CA LYS A 116 -4.33 53.13 -61.26
C LYS A 116 -3.52 53.65 -60.07
N LYS A 117 -3.61 54.95 -59.76
CA LYS A 117 -2.90 55.54 -58.60
C LYS A 117 -3.42 55.00 -57.26
N ALA A 118 -4.72 54.75 -57.15
CA ALA A 118 -5.33 54.14 -55.96
C ALA A 118 -4.88 52.69 -55.78
N ASN A 119 -4.78 51.92 -56.87
CA ASN A 119 -4.25 50.56 -56.86
C ASN A 119 -2.76 50.56 -56.51
N ASP A 120 -1.94 51.41 -57.15
CA ASP A 120 -0.51 51.54 -56.87
C ASP A 120 -0.27 51.90 -55.38
N LEU A 121 -1.04 52.85 -54.84
CA LEU A 121 -1.01 53.25 -53.43
C LEU A 121 -1.44 52.09 -52.51
N SER A 122 -2.49 51.34 -52.88
CA SER A 122 -2.93 50.17 -52.10
C SER A 122 -1.87 49.06 -52.08
N GLU A 123 -1.16 48.85 -53.18
CA GLU A 123 -0.06 47.89 -53.27
C GLU A 123 1.14 48.34 -52.42
N GLU A 124 1.47 49.63 -52.39
CA GLU A 124 2.52 50.18 -51.53
C GLU A 124 2.17 50.04 -50.05
N LYS A 125 0.91 50.33 -49.68
CA LYS A 125 0.39 50.07 -48.33
C LYS A 125 0.49 48.60 -47.95
N GLU A 126 0.14 47.68 -48.86
CA GLU A 126 0.22 46.25 -48.61
C GLU A 126 1.67 45.75 -48.50
N LYS A 127 2.58 46.24 -49.36
CA LYS A 127 4.02 45.95 -49.29
C LYS A 127 4.62 46.43 -47.98
N TYR A 128 4.28 47.64 -47.54
CA TYR A 128 4.74 48.19 -46.27
C TYR A 128 4.16 47.44 -45.08
N LYS A 129 2.85 47.14 -45.08
CA LYS A 129 2.20 46.30 -44.06
C LYS A 129 2.87 44.92 -43.94
N LYS A 130 3.12 44.24 -45.06
CA LYS A 130 3.83 42.94 -45.08
C LYS A 130 5.24 43.08 -44.52
N SER A 131 5.98 44.15 -44.84
CA SER A 131 7.31 44.37 -44.28
C SER A 131 7.29 44.55 -42.76
N MET A 132 6.33 45.32 -42.24
CA MET A 132 6.12 45.51 -40.80
C MET A 132 5.69 44.21 -40.11
N GLU A 133 4.80 43.42 -40.72
CA GLU A 133 4.42 42.10 -40.21
C GLU A 133 5.61 41.14 -40.15
N THR A 134 6.50 41.15 -41.15
CA THR A 134 7.71 40.31 -41.14
C THR A 134 8.72 40.74 -40.07
N GLU A 135 8.89 42.05 -39.87
CA GLU A 135 9.76 42.58 -38.83
C GLU A 135 9.19 42.27 -37.44
N MET A 136 7.89 42.48 -37.23
CA MET A 136 7.19 42.09 -36.01
C MET A 136 7.35 40.60 -35.70
N LYS A 137 7.13 39.72 -36.69
CA LYS A 137 7.33 38.27 -36.52
C LYS A 137 8.77 37.93 -36.19
N LYS A 138 9.74 38.58 -36.84
CA LYS A 138 11.18 38.37 -36.58
C LYS A 138 11.57 38.80 -35.15
N GLN A 139 11.10 39.96 -34.70
CA GLN A 139 11.35 40.44 -33.33
C GLN A 139 10.67 39.53 -32.30
N HIS A 140 9.45 39.07 -32.59
CA HIS A 140 8.72 38.13 -31.75
C HIS A 140 9.46 36.79 -31.60
N THR A 141 9.89 36.18 -32.72
CA THR A 141 10.70 34.96 -32.68
C THR A 141 12.02 35.18 -31.94
N SER A 142 12.69 36.32 -32.15
CA SER A 142 13.93 36.63 -31.46
C SER A 142 13.74 36.81 -29.95
N THR A 143 12.62 37.40 -29.53
CA THR A 143 12.28 37.59 -28.11
C THR A 143 11.98 36.25 -27.47
N LYS A 144 11.20 35.41 -28.14
CA LYS A 144 10.88 34.06 -27.68
C LYS A 144 12.13 33.19 -27.52
N ASP A 145 12.99 33.16 -28.53
CA ASP A 145 14.26 32.42 -28.47
C ASP A 145 15.18 32.95 -27.35
N ALA A 146 15.19 34.26 -27.10
CA ALA A 146 15.97 34.85 -26.02
C ALA A 146 15.42 34.47 -24.64
N THR A 147 14.10 34.43 -24.47
CA THR A 147 13.45 33.98 -23.23
C THR A 147 13.69 32.50 -22.98
N GLU A 148 13.53 31.64 -23.99
CA GLU A 148 13.80 30.20 -23.85
C GLU A 148 15.26 29.93 -23.46
N ARG A 149 16.22 30.63 -24.07
CA ARG A 149 17.63 30.55 -23.68
C ARG A 149 17.87 31.01 -22.26
N PHE A 150 17.21 32.09 -21.83
CA PHE A 150 17.30 32.56 -20.46
C PHE A 150 16.79 31.50 -19.48
N ASP A 151 15.62 30.93 -19.73
CA ASP A 151 15.01 29.89 -18.88
C ASP A 151 15.87 28.62 -18.82
N GLU A 152 16.49 28.21 -19.92
CA GLU A 152 17.48 27.13 -19.94
C GLU A 152 18.70 27.46 -19.05
N THR A 153 19.25 28.68 -19.17
CA THR A 153 20.36 29.09 -18.31
C THR A 153 19.96 29.17 -16.84
N LEU A 154 18.76 29.66 -16.54
CA LEU A 154 18.21 29.71 -15.18
C LEU A 154 18.04 28.31 -14.60
N THR A 155 17.51 27.37 -15.39
CA THR A 155 17.31 25.97 -14.97
C THR A 155 18.65 25.29 -14.67
N THR A 156 19.64 25.45 -15.56
CA THR A 156 20.98 24.90 -15.31
C THR A 156 21.67 25.54 -14.10
N LEU A 157 21.44 26.83 -13.84
CA LEU A 157 21.92 27.51 -12.65
C LEU A 157 21.22 26.98 -11.38
N PHE A 158 19.90 26.78 -11.45
CA PHE A 158 19.12 26.23 -10.35
C PHE A 158 19.56 24.80 -10.00
N GLU A 159 19.78 23.94 -10.99
CA GLU A 159 20.34 22.61 -10.76
C GLU A 159 21.72 22.66 -10.09
N LYS A 160 22.58 23.61 -10.51
CA LYS A 160 23.90 23.83 -9.88
C LYS A 160 23.77 24.33 -8.45
N LYS A 161 22.80 25.21 -8.17
CA LYS A 161 22.49 25.69 -6.82
C LYS A 161 22.07 24.52 -5.94
N VAL A 162 21.09 23.73 -6.35
CA VAL A 162 20.61 22.57 -5.59
C VAL A 162 21.73 21.56 -5.34
N LYS A 163 22.57 21.26 -6.34
CA LYS A 163 23.73 20.37 -6.17
C LYS A 163 24.77 20.94 -5.20
N SER A 164 25.03 22.24 -5.25
CA SER A 164 25.94 22.92 -4.33
C SER A 164 25.41 22.93 -2.90
N GLU A 165 24.14 23.29 -2.71
CA GLU A 165 23.47 23.28 -1.39
C GLU A 165 23.45 21.87 -0.81
N MET A 166 23.12 20.86 -1.62
CA MET A 166 23.19 19.46 -1.19
C MET A 166 24.59 19.07 -0.70
N ALA A 167 25.65 19.47 -1.40
CA ALA A 167 27.02 19.21 -0.97
C ALA A 167 27.40 19.95 0.32
N ILE A 168 26.97 21.21 0.46
CA ILE A 168 27.16 22.00 1.68
C ILE A 168 26.48 21.30 2.86
N TYR A 169 25.20 20.93 2.72
CA TYR A 169 24.46 20.26 3.79
C TYR A 169 25.04 18.88 4.14
N GLN A 170 25.60 18.15 3.18
CA GLN A 170 26.33 16.92 3.48
C GLN A 170 27.54 17.17 4.37
N GLU A 171 28.36 18.17 4.03
CA GLU A 171 29.53 18.51 4.84
C GLU A 171 29.13 19.09 6.22
N GLU A 172 28.11 19.93 6.30
CA GLU A 172 27.58 20.44 7.57
C GLU A 172 27.07 19.30 8.47
N LEU A 173 26.39 18.32 7.89
CA LEU A 173 25.94 17.14 8.61
C LEU A 173 27.13 16.31 9.11
N LYS A 174 28.15 16.08 8.28
CA LYS A 174 29.40 15.39 8.70
C LYS A 174 30.09 16.13 9.83
N ILE A 175 30.23 17.45 9.74
CA ILE A 175 30.82 18.27 10.79
C ILE A 175 30.04 18.11 12.09
N THR A 176 28.71 18.17 12.02
CA THR A 176 27.83 18.00 13.19
C THR A 176 28.01 16.63 13.84
N TYR A 177 28.04 15.55 13.04
CA TYR A 177 28.30 14.20 13.54
C TYR A 177 29.70 14.04 14.13
N LEU A 178 30.73 14.63 13.52
CA LEU A 178 32.10 14.60 14.04
C LEU A 178 32.19 15.34 15.38
N VAL A 179 31.57 16.51 15.50
CA VAL A 179 31.48 17.24 16.76
C VAL A 179 30.78 16.41 17.83
N HIS A 180 29.64 15.79 17.49
CA HIS A 180 28.95 14.88 18.40
C HIS A 180 29.85 13.71 18.82
N SER A 181 30.56 13.10 17.87
CA SER A 181 31.48 11.99 18.13
C SER A 181 32.63 12.38 19.07
N ILE A 182 33.17 13.59 18.92
CA ILE A 182 34.22 14.11 19.81
C ILE A 182 33.65 14.31 21.22
N LEU A 183 32.46 14.89 21.35
CA LEU A 183 31.80 15.08 22.65
C LEU A 183 31.55 13.75 23.38
N VAL A 184 31.14 12.71 22.65
CA VAL A 184 30.96 11.37 23.21
C VAL A 184 32.30 10.77 23.65
N GLU A 185 33.37 10.92 22.87
CA GLU A 185 34.71 10.44 23.27
C GLU A 185 35.21 11.15 24.52
N ASP A 186 35.05 12.48 24.59
CA ASP A 186 35.42 13.29 25.75
C ASP A 186 34.63 12.87 27.00
N GLU A 187 33.33 12.59 26.86
CA GLU A 187 32.51 12.07 27.95
C GLU A 187 33.02 10.72 28.45
N MET A 188 33.31 9.78 27.53
CA MET A 188 33.88 8.47 27.88
C MET A 188 35.23 8.62 28.57
N ARG A 189 36.08 9.53 28.09
CA ARG A 189 37.39 9.83 28.66
C ARG A 189 37.27 10.41 30.07
N ASN A 190 36.32 11.31 30.30
CA ASN A 190 36.06 11.87 31.62
C ASN A 190 35.60 10.79 32.60
N ARG A 191 34.65 9.94 32.19
CA ARG A 191 34.20 8.78 32.99
C ARG A 191 35.35 7.80 33.30
N GLU A 192 36.24 7.55 32.33
CA GLU A 192 37.42 6.71 32.53
C GLU A 192 38.36 7.31 33.59
N LEU A 193 38.62 8.62 33.53
CA LEU A 193 39.44 9.34 34.52
C LEU A 193 38.81 9.29 35.92
N GLU A 194 37.49 9.45 36.02
CA GLU A 194 36.79 9.33 37.30
C GLU A 194 36.93 7.94 37.93
N PHE A 195 36.77 6.88 37.13
CA PHE A 195 36.97 5.51 37.60
C PHE A 195 38.41 5.28 38.05
N LYS A 196 39.41 5.73 37.26
CA LYS A 196 40.83 5.64 37.62
C LYS A 196 41.12 6.37 38.93
N LEU A 197 40.60 7.58 39.11
CA LEU A 197 40.80 8.36 40.34
C LEU A 197 40.17 7.68 41.56
N LYS A 198 38.96 7.12 41.42
CA LYS A 198 38.30 6.36 42.51
C LYS A 198 39.08 5.09 42.84
N LEU A 199 39.59 4.39 41.83
CA LEU A 199 40.40 3.19 41.99
C LEU A 199 41.72 3.51 42.71
N GLU A 200 42.39 4.60 42.32
CA GLU A 200 43.63 5.04 42.96
C GLU A 200 43.40 5.41 44.44
N LYS A 201 42.31 6.12 44.75
CA LYS A 201 41.94 6.47 46.13
C LYS A 201 41.65 5.24 47.00
N THR A 202 40.93 4.26 46.47
CA THR A 202 40.59 3.03 47.19
C THR A 202 41.82 2.14 47.40
N LEU A 203 42.71 2.04 46.40
CA LEU A 203 43.99 1.32 46.53
C LEU A 203 44.96 2.00 47.50
N ALA A 204 44.98 3.34 47.56
CA ALA A 204 45.80 4.09 48.52
C ALA A 204 45.35 3.85 49.97
N TYR A 205 44.09 3.49 50.19
CA TYR A 205 43.58 3.11 51.50
C TYR A 205 44.03 1.68 51.85
N LYS A 206 45.23 1.57 52.46
CA LYS A 206 45.92 0.32 52.80
C LYS A 206 45.28 -0.49 53.95
N VAL A 207 43.97 -0.75 53.89
CA VAL A 207 43.23 -1.51 54.93
C VAL A 207 43.81 -2.92 55.10
N ARG A 208 44.17 -3.58 54.00
CA ARG A 208 44.77 -4.91 54.03
C ARG A 208 46.04 -4.99 54.86
N GLU A 209 46.93 -4.00 54.78
CA GLU A 209 48.15 -3.95 55.59
C GLU A 209 47.83 -3.76 57.08
N LEU A 210 46.79 -2.98 57.39
CA LEU A 210 46.30 -2.81 58.76
C LEU A 210 45.70 -4.11 59.30
N VAL A 211 44.86 -4.81 58.53
CA VAL A 211 44.27 -6.09 58.93
C VAL A 211 45.36 -7.10 59.28
N LYS A 212 46.37 -7.29 58.41
CA LYS A 212 47.48 -8.21 58.65
C LYS A 212 48.21 -7.94 59.97
N ARG A 213 48.51 -6.66 60.26
CA ARG A 213 49.15 -6.28 61.52
C ARG A 213 48.31 -6.65 62.74
N HIS A 214 47.01 -6.37 62.70
CA HIS A 214 46.12 -6.73 63.81
C HIS A 214 45.93 -8.24 63.94
N GLU A 215 46.02 -9.01 62.85
CA GLU A 215 45.99 -10.49 62.91
C GLU A 215 47.23 -11.05 63.62
N GLU A 216 48.39 -10.48 63.36
CA GLU A 216 49.64 -10.81 64.07
C GLU A 216 49.57 -10.45 65.56
N GLU A 217 49.08 -9.25 65.89
CA GLU A 217 48.86 -8.82 67.28
C GLU A 217 47.87 -9.72 68.03
N LEU A 218 46.78 -10.14 67.38
CA LEU A 218 45.81 -11.07 67.96
C LEU A 218 46.42 -12.44 68.22
N LYS A 219 47.25 -12.96 67.31
CA LYS A 219 47.94 -14.24 67.50
C LYS A 219 48.84 -14.20 68.73
N LEU A 220 49.67 -13.16 68.85
CA LEU A 220 50.56 -12.98 70.01
C LEU A 220 49.76 -12.85 71.32
N PHE A 221 48.64 -12.12 71.30
CA PHE A 221 47.80 -11.97 72.49
C PHE A 221 47.07 -13.28 72.86
N HIS A 222 46.68 -14.08 71.86
CA HIS A 222 46.09 -15.40 72.06
C HIS A 222 47.08 -16.38 72.71
N GLU A 223 48.32 -16.43 72.24
CA GLU A 223 49.40 -17.23 72.85
C GLU A 223 49.65 -16.83 74.31
N SER A 224 49.61 -15.51 74.60
CA SER A 224 49.72 -14.99 75.97
C SER A 224 48.53 -15.38 76.86
N TYR A 225 47.32 -15.44 76.29
CA TYR A 225 46.13 -15.92 76.99
C TYR A 225 46.23 -17.42 77.30
N ASP A 226 46.57 -18.24 76.31
CA ASP A 226 46.72 -19.69 76.47
C ASP A 226 47.78 -20.04 77.52
N SER A 227 48.89 -19.29 77.55
CA SER A 227 49.93 -19.42 78.57
C SER A 227 49.36 -19.15 79.97
N THR A 228 48.56 -18.09 80.15
CA THR A 228 47.92 -17.79 81.44
C THR A 228 46.83 -18.81 81.82
N VAL A 229 46.11 -19.36 80.84
CA VAL A 229 45.17 -20.47 81.08
C VAL A 229 45.91 -21.74 81.50
N ALA A 230 47.08 -22.01 80.91
CA ALA A 230 47.92 -23.14 81.28
C ALA A 230 48.49 -22.98 82.71
N GLU A 231 49.03 -21.81 83.05
CA GLU A 231 49.47 -21.45 84.40
C GLU A 231 48.34 -21.65 85.42
N ASP A 232 47.13 -21.16 85.12
CA ASP A 232 45.96 -21.31 85.97
C ASP A 232 45.57 -22.79 86.19
N LYS A 233 45.65 -23.62 85.15
CA LYS A 233 45.42 -25.08 85.25
C LYS A 233 46.50 -25.78 86.07
N VAL A 234 47.74 -25.30 86.05
CA VAL A 234 48.84 -25.85 86.85
C VAL A 234 48.58 -25.62 88.33
N LEU A 235 48.17 -24.41 88.74
CA LEU A 235 47.80 -24.11 90.14
C LEU A 235 46.71 -25.06 90.67
N ASP A 236 45.78 -25.47 89.81
CA ASP A 236 44.73 -26.43 90.17
C ASP A 236 45.26 -27.86 90.40
N LYS A 237 46.22 -28.29 89.56
CA LYS A 237 46.85 -29.62 89.64
C LYS A 237 47.83 -29.72 90.80
N GLU A 238 48.52 -28.62 91.12
CA GLU A 238 49.54 -28.56 92.16
C GLU A 238 48.95 -28.46 93.56
N PHE A 239 47.70 -28.01 93.71
CA PHE A 239 47.00 -27.91 95.00
C PHE A 239 47.17 -29.18 95.86
N ARG A 240 46.92 -30.37 95.30
CA ARG A 240 47.02 -31.63 96.08
C ARG A 240 48.47 -31.98 96.45
N LYS A 241 49.46 -31.51 95.69
CA LYS A 241 50.89 -31.72 95.97
C LYS A 241 51.37 -30.81 97.11
N GLU A 242 50.83 -29.60 97.22
CA GLU A 242 51.22 -28.63 98.26
C GLU A 242 50.75 -29.00 99.68
N PHE A 243 49.76 -29.88 99.79
CA PHE A 243 49.21 -30.37 101.06
C PHE A 243 49.44 -31.87 101.28
N CYS A 244 50.51 -32.44 100.72
CA CYS A 244 50.87 -33.87 100.90
C CYS A 244 51.08 -34.27 102.37
N ASP A 245 51.49 -33.32 103.21
CA ASP A 245 51.78 -33.54 104.64
C ASP A 245 50.53 -33.52 105.53
N VAL A 246 49.34 -33.34 104.95
CA VAL A 246 48.05 -33.19 105.65
C VAL A 246 47.19 -34.45 105.45
N ARG A 247 46.42 -34.84 106.48
CA ARG A 247 45.49 -35.99 106.40
C ARG A 247 44.53 -35.85 105.21
N SER A 248 44.36 -36.91 104.41
CA SER A 248 43.57 -36.90 103.17
C SER A 248 42.15 -36.34 103.33
N GLN A 249 41.47 -36.64 104.44
CA GLN A 249 40.12 -36.15 104.72
C GLN A 249 40.05 -34.62 104.84
N VAL A 250 41.09 -34.01 105.42
CA VAL A 250 41.21 -32.56 105.57
C VAL A 250 41.57 -31.93 104.22
N VAL A 251 42.44 -32.57 103.42
CA VAL A 251 42.80 -32.12 102.06
C VAL A 251 41.58 -32.09 101.14
N ASP A 252 40.69 -33.09 101.19
CA ASP A 252 39.47 -33.12 100.39
C ASP A 252 38.45 -32.05 100.82
N HIS A 253 38.38 -31.74 102.12
CA HIS A 253 37.57 -30.62 102.62
C HIS A 253 38.14 -29.26 102.16
N LEU A 254 39.46 -29.06 102.27
CA LEU A 254 40.14 -27.87 101.77
C LEU A 254 39.98 -27.72 100.25
N TYR A 255 40.04 -28.80 99.47
CA TYR A 255 39.84 -28.72 98.02
C TYR A 255 38.42 -28.26 97.65
N LYS A 256 37.39 -28.66 98.41
CA LYS A 256 36.02 -28.13 98.23
C LYS A 256 35.99 -26.62 98.48
N LEU A 257 36.61 -26.15 99.56
CA LEU A 257 36.74 -24.72 99.88
C LEU A 257 37.58 -23.95 98.85
N PHE A 258 38.57 -24.60 98.24
CA PHE A 258 39.42 -24.07 97.17
C PHE A 258 38.64 -23.87 95.87
N LYS A 259 37.58 -24.65 95.62
CA LYS A 259 36.68 -24.49 94.47
C LYS A 259 35.51 -23.53 94.73
N CYS A 260 35.21 -23.25 95.99
CA CYS A 260 34.20 -22.26 96.35
C CYS A 260 34.64 -20.85 95.92
N ARG A 261 33.74 -20.09 95.29
CA ARG A 261 33.96 -18.70 94.88
C ARG A 261 32.88 -17.81 95.50
N PRO A 262 33.22 -16.59 95.96
CA PRO A 262 32.23 -15.63 96.39
C PRO A 262 31.27 -15.30 95.24
N ARG A 263 29.96 -15.32 95.52
CA ARG A 263 28.95 -14.83 94.57
C ARG A 263 28.92 -13.31 94.62
N VAL A 264 29.80 -12.65 93.86
CA VAL A 264 29.71 -11.19 93.67
C VAL A 264 28.41 -10.91 92.91
N GLN A 265 27.48 -10.18 93.53
CA GLN A 265 26.17 -9.87 92.93
C GLN A 265 26.35 -9.23 91.54
N LYS A 266 25.67 -9.78 90.54
CA LYS A 266 25.57 -9.16 89.21
C LYS A 266 24.85 -7.82 89.36
N MET A 267 25.51 -6.70 89.10
CA MET A 267 24.80 -5.44 88.88
C MET A 267 23.85 -5.63 87.69
N ARG A 268 22.58 -5.38 87.95
CA ARG A 268 21.48 -5.29 86.99
C ARG A 268 21.84 -4.24 85.95
N THR A 269 21.92 -4.62 84.67
CA THR A 269 21.96 -3.68 83.55
C THR A 269 20.66 -2.87 83.56
N GLN A 270 20.73 -1.64 84.08
CA GLN A 270 19.72 -0.63 83.75
C GLN A 270 20.02 -0.13 82.34
N THR A 271 19.07 -0.38 81.47
CA THR A 271 19.01 0.12 80.10
C THR A 271 18.65 1.60 80.17
N ASP A 272 19.64 2.47 80.28
CA ASP A 272 19.42 3.90 80.02
C ASP A 272 19.67 4.17 78.54
N HIS A 273 18.55 4.33 77.84
CA HIS A 273 18.48 4.97 76.53
C HIS A 273 18.92 6.43 76.67
N SER A 274 20.15 6.72 76.26
CA SER A 274 20.50 8.07 75.81
C SER A 274 21.54 7.97 74.71
N SER A 275 21.03 8.15 73.48
CA SER A 275 21.75 8.38 72.25
C SER A 275 22.74 9.53 72.41
N ASN A 276 24.03 9.25 72.27
CA ASN A 276 24.99 10.19 71.68
C ASN A 276 26.16 9.43 71.05
N GLN A 277 26.08 9.35 69.72
CA GLN A 277 27.09 8.86 68.80
C GLN A 277 28.26 9.87 68.79
N PHE A 278 29.50 9.38 68.69
CA PHE A 278 30.76 10.13 68.66
C PHE A 278 31.32 10.66 69.99
N LYS A 279 31.96 9.76 70.74
CA LYS A 279 33.32 9.98 71.29
C LYS A 279 33.97 8.61 71.52
N GLY A 280 35.20 8.44 71.02
CA GLY A 280 35.98 7.21 71.11
C GLY A 280 36.09 6.73 72.55
N GLN A 281 35.33 5.69 72.87
CA GLN A 281 35.10 5.26 74.23
C GLN A 281 36.00 4.08 74.54
N ARG A 282 37.25 4.38 74.92
CA ARG A 282 38.07 3.48 75.74
C ARG A 282 37.38 3.39 77.11
N LEU A 283 36.42 2.48 77.28
CA LEU A 283 35.74 2.24 78.57
C LEU A 283 35.94 0.82 79.11
N CYS A 284 36.97 0.10 78.69
CA CYS A 284 37.28 -1.21 79.29
C CYS A 284 38.36 -1.18 80.39
N GLY A 285 39.04 -0.04 80.57
CA GLY A 285 40.12 0.08 81.56
C GLY A 285 39.68 0.31 83.01
N SER A 286 38.49 0.88 83.27
CA SER A 286 38.15 1.38 84.61
C SER A 286 37.28 0.45 85.47
N LEU A 287 36.56 -0.52 84.88
CA LEU A 287 35.65 -1.41 85.62
C LEU A 287 36.31 -2.72 86.08
N ALA A 288 37.35 -3.19 85.39
CA ALA A 288 38.06 -4.42 85.74
C ALA A 288 38.82 -4.37 87.08
N PRO A 289 39.49 -3.27 87.47
CA PRO A 289 40.15 -3.16 88.77
C PRO A 289 39.15 -3.20 89.93
N ASP A 290 38.00 -2.54 89.76
CA ASP A 290 36.98 -2.38 90.79
C ASP A 290 36.25 -3.69 91.09
N ALA A 291 36.10 -4.56 90.08
CA ALA A 291 35.56 -5.91 90.23
C ALA A 291 36.54 -6.88 90.91
N LEU A 292 37.85 -6.80 90.59
CA LEU A 292 38.88 -7.60 91.25
C LEU A 292 39.01 -7.22 92.74
N VAL A 293 39.01 -5.93 93.06
CA VAL A 293 39.07 -5.45 94.45
C VAL A 293 37.86 -5.93 95.26
N LYS A 294 36.64 -5.88 94.69
CA LYS A 294 35.44 -6.42 95.35
C LYS A 294 35.52 -7.94 95.56
N MET A 295 36.08 -8.67 94.59
CA MET A 295 36.26 -10.11 94.70
C MET A 295 37.30 -10.51 95.75
N LEU A 296 38.41 -9.79 95.85
CA LEU A 296 39.44 -10.02 96.86
C LEU A 296 38.93 -9.70 98.28
N LYS A 297 38.15 -8.63 98.46
CA LYS A 297 37.48 -8.35 99.75
C LYS A 297 36.50 -9.45 100.17
N ALA A 298 35.70 -9.95 99.24
CA ALA A 298 34.80 -11.07 99.52
C ALA A 298 35.56 -12.39 99.78
N MET A 299 36.79 -12.53 99.29
CA MET A 299 37.68 -13.64 99.62
C MET A 299 38.25 -13.53 101.03
N GLU A 300 38.60 -12.33 101.50
CA GLU A 300 39.06 -12.07 102.87
C GLU A 300 38.01 -12.52 103.92
N GLU A 301 36.72 -12.28 103.65
CA GLU A 301 35.61 -12.76 104.49
C GLU A 301 35.55 -14.29 104.55
N LEU A 302 35.79 -14.98 103.43
CA LEU A 302 35.83 -16.46 103.37
C LEU A 302 37.11 -17.06 103.98
N ASP A 303 38.20 -16.28 104.06
CA ASP A 303 39.49 -16.69 104.66
C ASP A 303 39.51 -16.52 106.19
N ALA A 304 38.46 -15.96 106.80
CA ALA A 304 38.37 -15.77 108.25
C ALA A 304 38.60 -17.08 109.02
N LEU A 305 39.29 -16.99 110.18
CA LEU A 305 39.66 -18.15 111.01
C LEU A 305 38.46 -18.98 111.49
N GLU A 306 37.28 -18.35 111.57
CA GLU A 306 35.99 -18.97 111.89
C GLU A 306 35.56 -20.05 110.88
N ASN A 307 36.05 -19.97 109.65
CA ASN A 307 35.72 -20.90 108.56
C ASN A 307 36.72 -22.07 108.43
N SER A 308 37.67 -22.21 109.37
CA SER A 308 38.68 -23.25 109.33
C SER A 308 38.11 -24.63 109.76
N PRO A 309 38.42 -25.72 109.04
CA PRO A 309 37.91 -27.05 109.38
C PRO A 309 38.55 -27.61 110.66
N GLU A 310 37.75 -28.32 111.46
CA GLU A 310 38.22 -29.03 112.66
C GLU A 310 39.35 -30.01 112.31
N GLY A 311 40.58 -29.67 112.72
CA GLY A 311 41.78 -30.48 112.48
C GLY A 311 42.84 -29.87 111.55
N ALA A 312 42.64 -28.66 111.02
CA ALA A 312 43.68 -27.89 110.36
C ALA A 312 44.43 -27.00 111.37
N SER A 313 45.77 -26.99 111.33
CA SER A 313 46.55 -26.04 112.14
C SER A 313 46.44 -24.62 111.54
N PRO A 314 46.59 -23.55 112.34
CA PRO A 314 46.56 -22.17 111.84
C PRO A 314 47.56 -21.91 110.70
N GLN A 315 48.72 -22.57 110.73
CA GLN A 315 49.76 -22.49 109.69
C GLN A 315 49.33 -23.13 108.36
N ILE A 316 48.60 -24.26 108.42
CA ILE A 316 48.05 -24.93 107.22
C ILE A 316 46.93 -24.08 106.62
N TRP A 317 46.10 -23.45 107.46
CA TRP A 317 45.02 -22.56 107.01
C TRP A 317 45.56 -21.29 106.35
N GLU A 318 46.60 -20.66 106.89
CA GLU A 318 47.24 -19.50 106.27
C GLU A 318 47.85 -19.85 104.90
N LYS A 319 48.55 -20.99 104.81
CA LYS A 319 49.05 -21.51 103.52
C LYS A 319 47.90 -21.76 102.53
N PHE A 320 46.79 -22.32 102.97
CA PHE A 320 45.60 -22.53 102.15
C PHE A 320 44.99 -21.23 101.62
N CYS A 321 44.83 -20.21 102.46
CA CYS A 321 44.32 -18.91 102.05
C CYS A 321 45.20 -18.25 100.99
N LEU A 322 46.53 -18.35 101.11
CA LEU A 322 47.48 -17.84 100.10
C LEU A 322 47.31 -18.54 98.74
N VAL A 323 47.26 -19.87 98.73
CA VAL A 323 47.09 -20.67 97.51
C VAL A 323 45.72 -20.40 96.86
N ARG A 324 44.68 -20.25 97.68
CA ARG A 324 43.33 -19.89 97.24
C ARG A 324 43.27 -18.50 96.61
N ARG A 325 43.91 -17.49 97.21
CA ARG A 325 43.99 -16.13 96.64
C ARG A 325 44.76 -16.10 95.33
N ALA A 326 45.92 -16.75 95.26
CA ALA A 326 46.72 -16.86 94.03
C ALA A 326 45.90 -17.47 92.88
N LYS A 327 45.07 -18.49 93.18
CA LYS A 327 44.15 -19.09 92.20
C LYS A 327 43.03 -18.15 91.76
N VAL A 328 42.45 -17.36 92.67
CA VAL A 328 41.40 -16.39 92.33
C VAL A 328 41.95 -15.26 91.47
N GLU A 329 43.17 -14.79 91.75
CA GLU A 329 43.87 -13.79 90.95
C GLU A 329 44.20 -14.30 89.54
N SER A 330 44.69 -15.54 89.42
CA SER A 330 44.95 -16.15 88.11
C SER A 330 43.66 -16.33 87.29
N GLU A 331 42.57 -16.79 87.91
CA GLU A 331 41.26 -16.91 87.25
C GLU A 331 40.72 -15.55 86.78
N GLN A 332 40.91 -14.48 87.57
CA GLN A 332 40.52 -13.14 87.15
C GLN A 332 41.39 -12.63 86.00
N LYS A 333 42.70 -12.91 86.03
CA LYS A 333 43.63 -12.57 84.94
C LYS A 333 43.23 -13.29 83.64
N VAL A 334 42.83 -14.57 83.72
CA VAL A 334 42.26 -15.31 82.59
C VAL A 334 40.98 -14.65 82.08
N LYS A 335 40.04 -14.28 82.97
CA LYS A 335 38.77 -13.62 82.59
C LYS A 335 39.01 -12.28 81.88
N VAL A 336 39.89 -11.44 82.42
CA VAL A 336 40.23 -10.14 81.81
C VAL A 336 40.86 -10.34 80.43
N LYS A 337 41.86 -11.23 80.31
CA LYS A 337 42.46 -11.55 79.01
C LYS A 337 41.47 -12.15 78.01
N ALA A 338 40.50 -12.95 78.47
CA ALA A 338 39.43 -13.49 77.62
C ALA A 338 38.52 -12.39 77.07
N LEU A 339 38.15 -11.41 77.91
CA LEU A 339 37.34 -10.26 77.49
C LEU A 339 38.09 -9.37 76.49
N THR A 340 39.37 -9.06 76.75
CA THR A 340 40.18 -8.27 75.81
C THR A 340 40.42 -9.03 74.50
N LEU A 341 40.59 -10.36 74.53
CA LEU A 341 40.63 -11.18 73.32
C LEU A 341 39.34 -11.06 72.51
N ALA A 342 38.17 -11.12 73.16
CA ALA A 342 36.88 -10.99 72.50
C ALA A 342 36.72 -9.60 71.84
N GLU A 343 37.17 -8.53 72.50
CA GLU A 343 37.20 -7.18 71.94
C GLU A 343 38.14 -7.05 70.73
N MET A 344 39.35 -7.61 70.84
CA MET A 344 40.32 -7.63 69.73
C MET A 344 39.76 -8.42 68.53
N HIS A 345 39.12 -9.57 68.76
CA HIS A 345 38.44 -10.33 67.71
C HIS A 345 37.32 -9.54 67.05
N ALA A 346 36.48 -8.85 67.82
CA ALA A 346 35.40 -8.02 67.27
C ALA A 346 35.94 -6.84 66.44
N PHE A 347 36.98 -6.16 66.91
CA PHE A 347 37.65 -5.09 66.18
C PHE A 347 38.24 -5.59 64.86
N LEU A 348 38.93 -6.74 64.90
CA LEU A 348 39.55 -7.31 63.72
C LEU A 348 38.51 -7.76 62.70
N GLN A 349 37.39 -8.35 63.16
CA GLN A 349 36.31 -8.72 62.26
C GLN A 349 35.77 -7.50 61.52
N LYS A 350 35.53 -6.37 62.21
CA LYS A 350 35.12 -5.12 61.56
C LYS A 350 36.13 -4.66 60.50
N ARG A 351 37.43 -4.76 60.77
CA ARG A 351 38.48 -4.38 59.80
C ARG A 351 38.54 -5.33 58.60
N ARG A 352 38.29 -6.62 58.79
CA ARG A 352 38.15 -7.58 57.68
C ARG A 352 36.93 -7.24 56.82
N ASP A 353 35.81 -6.89 57.43
CA ASP A 353 34.60 -6.52 56.70
C ASP A 353 34.85 -5.25 55.86
N GLU A 354 35.55 -4.25 56.42
CA GLU A 354 35.98 -3.05 55.69
C GLU A 354 36.95 -3.38 54.53
N ASP A 355 37.93 -4.27 54.73
CA ASP A 355 38.85 -4.72 53.67
C ASP A 355 38.11 -5.49 52.57
N SER A 356 37.17 -6.36 52.93
CA SER A 356 36.32 -7.07 51.97
C SER A 356 35.44 -6.11 51.17
N ALA A 357 34.87 -5.09 51.82
CA ALA A 357 34.07 -4.07 51.15
C ALA A 357 34.94 -3.24 50.17
N ALA A 358 36.13 -2.82 50.59
CA ALA A 358 37.08 -2.11 49.73
C ALA A 358 37.54 -2.97 48.53
N GLN A 359 37.80 -4.26 48.74
CA GLN A 359 38.13 -5.19 47.65
C GLN A 359 36.98 -5.36 46.65
N GLN A 360 35.75 -5.45 47.15
CA GLN A 360 34.58 -5.54 46.28
C GLN A 360 34.39 -4.23 45.49
N GLU A 361 34.62 -3.08 46.10
CA GLU A 361 34.58 -1.78 45.42
C GLU A 361 35.66 -1.69 44.34
N ILE A 362 36.90 -2.08 44.65
CA ILE A 362 38.01 -2.16 43.68
C ILE A 362 37.62 -3.03 42.48
N LYS A 363 37.03 -4.21 42.74
CA LYS A 363 36.56 -5.11 41.69
C LYS A 363 35.45 -4.47 40.83
N ASN A 364 34.46 -3.86 41.47
CA ASN A 364 33.37 -3.17 40.75
C ASN A 364 33.91 -2.03 39.87
N LEU A 365 34.88 -1.26 40.39
CA LEU A 365 35.54 -0.18 39.63
C LEU A 365 36.37 -0.73 38.47
N SER A 366 37.11 -1.83 38.65
CA SER A 366 37.87 -2.45 37.56
C SER A 366 36.97 -3.03 36.47
N ASP A 367 35.89 -3.72 36.86
CA ASP A 367 34.92 -4.30 35.93
C ASP A 367 34.20 -3.18 35.14
N GLY A 368 33.85 -2.08 35.81
CA GLY A 368 33.28 -0.88 35.17
C GLY A 368 34.23 -0.23 34.17
N LEU A 369 35.52 -0.16 34.49
CA LEU A 369 36.55 0.39 33.60
C LEU A 369 36.75 -0.51 32.36
N GLU A 370 36.74 -1.84 32.53
CA GLU A 370 36.81 -2.78 31.40
C GLU A 370 35.58 -2.68 30.50
N SER A 371 34.38 -2.54 31.07
CA SER A 371 33.15 -2.31 30.31
C SER A 371 33.22 -1.01 29.50
N LEU A 372 33.71 0.07 30.11
CA LEU A 372 33.88 1.36 29.43
C LEU A 372 34.93 1.28 28.30
N HIS A 373 36.02 0.53 28.50
CA HIS A 373 36.99 0.26 27.42
C HIS A 373 36.38 -0.50 26.26
N LYS A 374 35.54 -1.51 26.53
CA LYS A 374 34.81 -2.25 25.48
C LYS A 374 33.86 -1.33 24.72
N GLU A 375 33.13 -0.47 25.42
CA GLU A 375 32.23 0.50 24.81
C GLU A 375 32.99 1.51 23.95
N LYS A 376 34.10 2.06 24.46
CA LYS A 376 34.99 2.96 23.72
C LYS A 376 35.54 2.27 22.46
N ASN A 377 36.00 1.02 22.57
CA ASN A 377 36.51 0.29 21.41
C ASN A 377 35.43 0.08 20.36
N ARG A 378 34.21 -0.32 20.76
CA ARG A 378 33.07 -0.46 19.84
C ARG A 378 32.79 0.86 19.12
N PHE A 379 32.75 1.96 19.86
CA PHE A 379 32.53 3.29 19.31
C PHE A 379 33.63 3.71 18.33
N LEU A 380 34.90 3.45 18.63
CA LEU A 380 36.02 3.76 17.73
C LEU A 380 36.02 2.90 16.46
N THR A 381 35.49 1.68 16.52
CA THR A 381 35.34 0.81 15.35
C THR A 381 34.10 1.12 14.53
N ASP A 382 33.11 1.80 15.12
CA ASP A 382 31.86 2.19 14.48
C ASP A 382 32.06 3.50 13.69
N ILE A 383 32.46 3.35 12.43
CA ILE A 383 32.79 4.48 11.57
C ILE A 383 31.52 4.98 10.90
N MET A 384 31.23 6.27 11.05
CA MET A 384 30.14 6.91 10.33
C MET A 384 30.44 6.92 8.82
N VAL A 385 29.51 6.35 8.05
CA VAL A 385 29.53 6.37 6.58
C VAL A 385 28.26 7.03 6.08
N GLN A 386 28.40 8.16 5.39
CA GLN A 386 27.29 8.84 4.75
C GLN A 386 27.06 8.26 3.35
N VAL A 387 25.84 7.79 3.09
CA VAL A 387 25.44 7.23 1.79
C VAL A 387 24.32 8.08 1.18
N LEU A 388 24.44 8.37 -0.11
CA LEU A 388 23.44 9.10 -0.87
C LEU A 388 22.54 8.12 -1.62
N LEU A 389 21.28 8.06 -1.19
CA LEU A 389 20.26 7.21 -1.78
C LEU A 389 19.22 8.05 -2.51
N LYS A 390 18.75 7.55 -3.66
CA LYS A 390 17.66 8.19 -4.41
C LYS A 390 16.31 7.84 -3.80
N GLN A 391 15.34 8.74 -3.96
CA GLN A 391 13.95 8.46 -3.60
C GLN A 391 13.47 7.17 -4.31
N GLY A 392 12.93 6.23 -3.54
CA GLY A 392 12.56 4.88 -4.01
C GLY A 392 13.58 3.77 -3.71
N GLN A 393 14.80 4.10 -3.27
CA GLN A 393 15.74 3.13 -2.68
C GLN A 393 15.60 3.03 -1.15
N VAL A 394 14.74 3.86 -0.58
CA VAL A 394 14.43 3.94 0.84
C VAL A 394 12.97 3.55 0.99
N GLU A 395 12.71 2.47 1.72
CA GLU A 395 11.36 1.93 1.95
C GLU A 395 10.72 2.44 3.25
N VAL A 396 11.37 3.39 3.92
CA VAL A 396 10.85 4.00 5.16
C VAL A 396 9.67 4.90 4.85
N SER A 397 8.58 4.72 5.59
CA SER A 397 7.37 5.53 5.47
C SER A 397 7.64 6.95 5.99
N THR A 398 7.80 7.92 5.08
CA THR A 398 8.01 9.33 5.41
C THR A 398 6.68 9.98 5.82
N THR A 399 6.17 9.65 7.00
CA THR A 399 4.94 10.27 7.52
C THR A 399 5.24 11.62 8.18
N ASP A 400 6.46 11.78 8.70
CA ASP A 400 6.92 12.98 9.40
C ASP A 400 7.84 13.85 8.52
N LEU A 401 7.99 15.13 8.92
CA LEU A 401 8.89 16.11 8.28
C LEU A 401 10.35 15.64 8.27
N THR A 402 10.73 14.82 9.26
CA THR A 402 12.04 14.16 9.36
C THR A 402 11.84 12.65 9.43
N PRO A 403 12.27 11.88 8.40
CA PRO A 403 12.20 10.43 8.45
C PRO A 403 13.14 9.86 9.52
N ASP A 404 12.59 8.99 10.37
CA ASP A 404 13.36 8.22 11.35
C ASP A 404 13.95 6.96 10.69
N TYR A 405 15.27 6.81 10.78
CA TYR A 405 16.03 5.69 10.21
C TYR A 405 16.58 4.74 11.29
N THR A 406 16.22 4.91 12.55
CA THR A 406 16.79 4.15 13.67
C THR A 406 16.60 2.64 13.52
N ASP A 407 15.43 2.23 13.01
CA ASP A 407 15.09 0.81 12.76
C ASP A 407 15.36 0.36 11.31
N SER A 408 16.14 1.14 10.53
CA SER A 408 16.44 0.80 9.14
C SER A 408 17.70 -0.06 9.01
N VAL A 409 17.71 -0.96 8.04
CA VAL A 409 18.84 -1.86 7.75
C VAL A 409 19.29 -1.67 6.31
N LEU A 410 20.60 -1.51 6.10
CA LEU A 410 21.18 -1.50 4.77
C LEU A 410 21.22 -2.93 4.22
N SER A 411 20.44 -3.19 3.18
CA SER A 411 20.39 -4.48 2.48
C SER A 411 21.08 -4.37 1.12
N ASP A 412 21.83 -5.41 0.75
CA ASP A 412 22.39 -5.47 -0.59
C ASP A 412 21.27 -5.65 -1.62
N ARG A 413 21.43 -5.00 -2.77
CA ARG A 413 20.46 -5.01 -3.87
C ARG A 413 20.27 -6.41 -4.44
N SER A 414 21.30 -7.26 -4.37
CA SER A 414 21.26 -8.63 -4.86
C SER A 414 20.15 -9.46 -4.23
N GLU A 415 19.87 -9.28 -2.94
CA GLU A 415 18.80 -9.98 -2.22
C GLU A 415 17.41 -9.67 -2.82
N VAL A 416 17.14 -8.38 -3.08
CA VAL A 416 15.88 -7.93 -3.69
C VAL A 416 15.76 -8.41 -5.14
N GLU A 417 16.86 -8.40 -5.90
CA GLU A 417 16.88 -8.90 -7.27
C GLU A 417 16.67 -10.42 -7.33
N ASN A 418 17.28 -11.18 -6.41
CA ASN A 418 17.10 -12.63 -6.28
C ASN A 418 15.66 -12.99 -5.90
N LEU A 419 15.04 -12.20 -5.02
CA LEU A 419 13.63 -12.38 -4.68
C LEU A 419 12.73 -12.08 -5.89
N ASN A 420 13.01 -11.00 -6.62
CA ASN A 420 12.26 -10.63 -7.82
C ASN A 420 12.37 -11.67 -8.94
N THR A 421 13.54 -12.27 -9.15
CA THR A 421 13.70 -13.37 -10.12
C THR A 421 12.89 -14.58 -9.68
N THR A 422 12.95 -14.94 -8.39
CA THR A 422 12.14 -16.03 -7.83
C THR A 422 10.64 -15.78 -8.03
N ILE A 423 10.15 -14.58 -7.73
CA ILE A 423 8.74 -14.20 -7.93
C ILE A 423 8.34 -14.34 -9.41
N ARG A 424 9.19 -13.90 -10.34
CA ARG A 424 8.92 -14.04 -11.79
C ARG A 424 8.82 -15.51 -12.19
N THR A 425 9.78 -16.35 -11.77
CA THR A 425 9.75 -17.78 -12.09
C THR A 425 8.50 -18.48 -11.56
N LEU A 426 8.06 -18.17 -10.33
CA LEU A 426 6.82 -18.69 -9.77
C LEU A 426 5.59 -18.18 -10.54
N GLY A 427 5.60 -16.90 -10.95
CA GLY A 427 4.56 -16.32 -11.79
C GLY A 427 4.45 -17.05 -13.14
N GLU A 428 5.58 -17.31 -13.80
CA GLU A 428 5.65 -18.06 -15.05
C GLU A 428 5.13 -19.51 -14.88
N GLN A 429 5.51 -20.20 -13.80
CA GLN A 429 5.00 -21.53 -13.48
C GLN A 429 3.48 -21.53 -13.27
N LYS A 430 2.94 -20.53 -12.58
CA LYS A 430 1.49 -20.37 -12.39
C LYS A 430 0.79 -20.16 -13.72
N ILE A 431 1.32 -19.28 -14.59
CA ILE A 431 0.77 -19.03 -15.92
C ILE A 431 0.81 -20.32 -16.76
N ALA A 432 1.93 -21.04 -16.76
CA ALA A 432 2.06 -22.31 -17.47
C ALA A 432 1.02 -23.33 -17.01
N SER A 433 0.81 -23.45 -15.69
CA SER A 433 -0.22 -24.33 -15.11
C SER A 433 -1.63 -23.89 -15.51
N MET A 434 -1.90 -22.58 -15.54
CA MET A 434 -3.19 -22.04 -16.02
C MET A 434 -3.44 -22.34 -17.50
N VAL A 435 -2.40 -22.25 -18.34
CA VAL A 435 -2.47 -22.60 -19.77
C VAL A 435 -2.76 -24.09 -19.94
N GLN A 436 -2.04 -24.96 -19.23
CA GLN A 436 -2.32 -26.40 -19.23
C GLN A 436 -3.76 -26.72 -18.82
N CYS A 437 -4.28 -26.07 -17.78
CA CYS A 437 -5.67 -26.24 -17.37
C CYS A 437 -6.67 -25.77 -18.43
N LYS A 438 -6.38 -24.64 -19.09
CA LYS A 438 -7.20 -24.12 -20.21
C LYS A 438 -7.21 -25.12 -21.37
N ASP A 439 -6.07 -25.63 -21.78
CA ASP A 439 -5.96 -26.55 -22.91
C ASP A 439 -6.61 -27.90 -22.59
N PHE A 440 -6.48 -28.38 -21.36
CA PHE A 440 -7.20 -29.57 -20.89
C PHE A 440 -8.73 -29.38 -20.97
N ARG A 441 -9.26 -28.23 -20.52
CA ARG A 441 -10.69 -27.91 -20.67
C ARG A 441 -11.11 -27.83 -22.13
N LYS A 442 -10.28 -27.25 -23.00
CA LYS A 442 -10.54 -27.21 -24.45
C LYS A 442 -10.62 -28.63 -25.02
N GLY A 443 -9.72 -29.52 -24.62
CA GLY A 443 -9.74 -30.94 -25.00
C GLY A 443 -11.03 -31.65 -24.55
N ILE A 444 -11.48 -31.43 -23.31
CA ILE A 444 -12.75 -31.98 -22.82
C ILE A 444 -13.93 -31.49 -23.67
N ILE A 445 -14.01 -30.19 -23.97
CA ILE A 445 -15.09 -29.63 -24.79
C ILE A 445 -15.10 -30.27 -26.19
N GLN A 446 -13.92 -30.45 -26.79
CA GLN A 446 -13.81 -31.11 -28.09
C GLN A 446 -14.30 -32.56 -28.03
N LEU A 447 -13.87 -33.34 -27.02
CA LEU A 447 -14.33 -34.72 -26.84
C LEU A 447 -15.85 -34.81 -26.60
N LEU A 448 -16.43 -33.89 -25.82
CA LEU A 448 -17.87 -33.83 -25.62
C LEU A 448 -18.62 -33.52 -26.91
N TRP A 449 -18.08 -32.63 -27.74
CA TRP A 449 -18.64 -32.33 -29.05
C TRP A 449 -18.58 -33.56 -29.97
N GLU A 450 -17.42 -34.24 -30.02
CA GLU A 450 -17.25 -35.48 -30.80
C GLU A 450 -18.24 -36.56 -30.33
N HIS A 451 -18.36 -36.78 -29.02
CA HIS A 451 -19.33 -37.71 -28.44
C HIS A 451 -20.77 -37.36 -28.84
N LYS A 452 -21.16 -36.08 -28.77
CA LYS A 452 -22.50 -35.63 -29.18
C LYS A 452 -22.73 -35.86 -30.68
N MET A 453 -21.73 -35.59 -31.50
CA MET A 453 -21.80 -35.78 -32.95
C MET A 453 -21.98 -37.27 -33.29
N MET A 454 -21.21 -38.15 -32.66
CA MET A 454 -21.39 -39.60 -32.77
C MET A 454 -22.76 -40.06 -32.27
N GLY A 455 -23.26 -39.49 -31.17
CA GLY A 455 -24.61 -39.74 -30.67
C GLY A 455 -25.69 -39.39 -31.70
N MET A 456 -25.60 -38.23 -32.35
CA MET A 456 -26.52 -37.83 -33.42
C MET A 456 -26.43 -38.77 -34.64
N GLN A 457 -25.22 -39.24 -34.99
CA GLN A 457 -25.06 -40.24 -36.05
C GLN A 457 -25.75 -41.56 -35.70
N ILE A 458 -25.61 -42.03 -34.47
CA ILE A 458 -26.30 -43.22 -33.98
C ILE A 458 -27.83 -43.03 -34.05
N GLU A 459 -28.34 -41.89 -33.59
CA GLU A 459 -29.77 -41.58 -33.68
C GLU A 459 -30.28 -41.54 -35.13
N HIS A 460 -29.50 -40.94 -36.04
CA HIS A 460 -29.82 -40.90 -37.46
C HIS A 460 -29.87 -42.31 -38.06
N LEU A 461 -28.89 -43.15 -37.75
CA LEU A 461 -28.86 -44.55 -38.18
C LEU A 461 -30.03 -45.34 -37.59
N ASN A 462 -30.36 -45.14 -36.31
CA ASN A 462 -31.51 -45.76 -35.67
C ASN A 462 -32.84 -45.29 -36.28
N THR A 463 -32.94 -44.02 -36.69
CA THR A 463 -34.11 -43.49 -37.38
C THR A 463 -34.23 -44.10 -38.76
N LYS A 464 -33.15 -44.16 -39.54
CA LYS A 464 -33.12 -44.89 -40.82
C LYS A 464 -33.52 -46.35 -40.67
N ALA A 465 -33.03 -47.04 -39.63
CA ALA A 465 -33.40 -48.43 -39.36
C ALA A 465 -34.91 -48.55 -39.06
N ARG A 466 -35.47 -47.64 -38.26
CA ARG A 466 -36.92 -47.57 -38.00
C ARG A 466 -37.71 -47.27 -39.28
N ASP A 467 -37.25 -46.34 -40.11
CA ASP A 467 -37.91 -46.00 -41.38
C ASP A 467 -37.93 -47.20 -42.33
N ILE A 468 -36.82 -47.96 -42.40
CA ILE A 468 -36.76 -49.22 -43.16
C ILE A 468 -37.74 -50.25 -42.58
N GLN A 469 -37.83 -50.38 -41.26
CA GLN A 469 -38.79 -51.30 -40.61
C GLN A 469 -40.25 -50.88 -40.84
N MET A 470 -40.53 -49.57 -40.85
CA MET A 470 -41.87 -49.01 -41.05
C MET A 470 -42.26 -48.91 -42.52
N LEU A 471 -41.31 -49.11 -43.44
CA LEU A 471 -41.55 -49.15 -44.87
C LEU A 471 -42.49 -50.31 -45.20
N ARG A 472 -43.76 -49.99 -45.43
CA ARG A 472 -44.73 -50.94 -45.96
C ARG A 472 -44.49 -51.09 -47.45
N LEU A 473 -44.04 -52.28 -47.85
CA LEU A 473 -43.88 -52.62 -49.25
C LEU A 473 -45.27 -52.76 -49.89
N SER A 474 -45.44 -52.22 -51.10
CA SER A 474 -46.66 -52.45 -51.88
C SER A 474 -46.81 -53.94 -52.17
N GLU A 475 -48.04 -54.43 -52.32
CA GLU A 475 -48.35 -55.85 -52.56
C GLU A 475 -47.59 -56.39 -53.79
N GLU A 476 -47.45 -55.58 -54.85
CA GLU A 476 -46.64 -55.91 -56.03
C GLU A 476 -45.15 -56.08 -55.72
N GLN A 477 -44.60 -55.24 -54.83
CA GLN A 477 -43.20 -55.29 -54.43
C GLN A 477 -42.93 -56.47 -53.49
N GLN A 478 -43.89 -56.80 -52.63
CA GLN A 478 -43.81 -57.95 -51.73
C GLN A 478 -43.93 -59.27 -52.50
N ASP A 479 -44.79 -59.34 -53.51
CA ASP A 479 -44.89 -60.49 -54.43
C ASP A 479 -43.65 -60.65 -55.33
N TYR A 480 -42.97 -59.55 -55.67
CA TYR A 480 -41.71 -59.62 -56.41
C TYR A 480 -40.56 -60.15 -55.55
N LEU A 481 -40.55 -59.84 -54.26
CA LEU A 481 -39.54 -60.33 -53.31
C LEU A 481 -39.83 -61.79 -52.86
N ASN A 482 -41.10 -62.17 -52.69
CA ASN A 482 -41.54 -63.50 -52.28
C ASN A 482 -41.77 -64.46 -53.47
N LYS A 483 -40.75 -64.63 -54.32
CA LYS A 483 -40.81 -65.40 -55.59
C LYS A 483 -41.27 -66.86 -55.46
N THR A 484 -41.37 -67.43 -54.27
CA THR A 484 -41.68 -68.84 -54.00
C THR A 484 -43.19 -69.18 -54.02
N ASP A 485 -44.07 -68.19 -53.92
CA ASP A 485 -45.54 -68.40 -53.90
C ASP A 485 -46.25 -67.96 -55.19
N ARG A 486 -45.54 -67.36 -56.15
CA ARG A 486 -46.08 -67.06 -57.48
C ARG A 486 -46.45 -68.33 -58.22
N ASP A 487 -45.57 -69.32 -58.27
CA ASP A 487 -45.82 -70.56 -59.00
C ASP A 487 -46.98 -71.36 -58.41
N LYS A 488 -47.11 -71.39 -57.06
CA LYS A 488 -48.24 -72.05 -56.40
C LYS A 488 -49.57 -71.32 -56.63
N ARG A 489 -49.58 -69.98 -56.68
CA ARG A 489 -50.79 -69.21 -57.01
C ARG A 489 -51.16 -69.34 -58.48
N VAL A 490 -50.21 -69.21 -59.39
CA VAL A 490 -50.42 -69.42 -60.83
C VAL A 490 -50.91 -70.84 -61.09
N PHE A 491 -50.36 -71.85 -60.41
CA PHE A 491 -50.84 -73.24 -60.51
C PHE A 491 -52.27 -73.41 -59.99
N LYS A 492 -52.63 -72.79 -58.86
CA LYS A 492 -54.01 -72.78 -58.36
C LYS A 492 -54.97 -72.08 -59.33
N GLN A 493 -54.58 -70.93 -59.86
CA GLN A 493 -55.36 -70.17 -60.85
C GLN A 493 -55.55 -70.99 -62.13
N ALA A 494 -54.48 -71.61 -62.63
CA ALA A 494 -54.49 -72.48 -63.81
C ALA A 494 -55.39 -73.70 -63.59
N SER A 495 -55.32 -74.35 -62.43
CA SER A 495 -56.19 -75.50 -62.11
C SER A 495 -57.68 -75.13 -62.06
N ILE A 496 -58.03 -73.93 -61.57
CA ILE A 496 -59.41 -73.43 -61.58
C ILE A 496 -59.87 -73.14 -63.02
N LEU A 497 -59.01 -72.53 -63.83
CA LEU A 497 -59.31 -72.24 -65.23
C LEU A 497 -59.46 -73.52 -66.05
N GLU A 498 -58.60 -74.52 -65.87
CA GLU A 498 -58.71 -75.82 -66.54
C GLU A 498 -60.02 -76.53 -66.20
N LYS A 499 -60.44 -76.53 -64.93
CA LYS A 499 -61.75 -77.08 -64.54
C LYS A 499 -62.91 -76.33 -65.19
N THR A 500 -62.78 -75.01 -65.36
CA THR A 500 -63.79 -74.17 -66.00
C THR A 500 -63.85 -74.43 -67.51
N ILE A 501 -62.70 -74.58 -68.17
CA ILE A 501 -62.61 -74.93 -69.59
C ILE A 501 -63.19 -76.31 -69.83
N ALA A 502 -62.81 -77.32 -69.04
CA ALA A 502 -63.36 -78.67 -69.19
C ALA A 502 -64.88 -78.73 -68.98
N TYR A 503 -65.42 -77.90 -68.08
CA TYR A 503 -66.86 -77.71 -67.92
C TYR A 503 -67.48 -77.05 -69.16
N GLN A 504 -66.87 -75.98 -69.67
CA GLN A 504 -67.32 -75.27 -70.87
C GLN A 504 -67.25 -76.16 -72.12
N GLU A 505 -66.22 -76.99 -72.28
CA GLU A 505 -66.09 -77.95 -73.38
C GLU A 505 -67.17 -79.04 -73.33
N LYS A 506 -67.49 -79.55 -72.13
CA LYS A 506 -68.64 -80.46 -71.95
C LYS A 506 -69.96 -79.81 -72.34
N VAL A 507 -70.17 -78.56 -71.95
CA VAL A 507 -71.37 -77.79 -72.33
C VAL A 507 -71.39 -77.55 -73.84
N HIS A 508 -70.27 -77.15 -74.43
CA HIS A 508 -70.13 -76.88 -75.86
C HIS A 508 -70.37 -78.14 -76.70
N PHE A 509 -69.84 -79.30 -76.27
CA PHE A 509 -70.05 -80.59 -76.93
C PHE A 509 -71.52 -81.07 -76.82
N ALA A 510 -72.19 -80.77 -75.69
CA ALA A 510 -73.62 -81.05 -75.51
C ALA A 510 -74.53 -80.08 -76.30
N PHE A 511 -74.07 -78.85 -76.60
CA PHE A 511 -74.85 -77.80 -77.28
C PHE A 511 -74.70 -77.80 -78.81
N ILE A 512 -73.59 -78.32 -79.36
CA ILE A 512 -73.35 -78.32 -80.82
C ILE A 512 -73.96 -79.53 -81.54
N ASN A 513 -74.09 -80.69 -80.89
CA ASN A 513 -74.64 -81.89 -81.54
C ASN A 513 -76.12 -81.80 -82.00
N PRO A 514 -77.01 -80.93 -81.44
CA PRO A 514 -78.33 -80.69 -82.03
C PRO A 514 -78.35 -79.71 -83.22
N LEU A 515 -77.29 -78.92 -83.45
CA LEU A 515 -77.25 -77.84 -84.46
C LEU A 515 -76.74 -78.28 -85.85
N TYR A 516 -76.73 -79.59 -86.10
CA TYR A 516 -76.63 -80.18 -87.44
C TYR A 516 -77.95 -80.14 -88.25
N SER A 517 -78.97 -79.35 -87.85
CA SER A 517 -80.29 -79.40 -88.54
C SER A 517 -80.94 -78.06 -88.97
N GLU A 518 -80.42 -76.86 -88.70
CA GLU A 518 -81.11 -75.59 -89.07
C GLU A 518 -80.24 -74.39 -89.54
N LYS A 519 -80.48 -73.92 -90.79
CA LYS A 519 -80.63 -72.50 -91.26
C LYS A 519 -79.38 -71.59 -91.35
N ASN A 520 -78.62 -71.47 -92.45
CA ASN A 520 -78.98 -71.24 -93.87
C ASN A 520 -79.84 -69.99 -94.21
N GLN A 521 -80.09 -69.04 -93.29
CA GLN A 521 -81.07 -67.94 -93.53
C GLN A 521 -80.66 -66.47 -93.31
N ALA A 522 -79.53 -66.11 -92.68
CA ALA A 522 -79.30 -64.71 -92.25
C ALA A 522 -78.42 -63.83 -93.17
N ALA A 523 -78.05 -64.28 -94.36
CA ALA A 523 -77.36 -63.51 -95.40
C ALA A 523 -78.21 -62.37 -96.04
N LYS A 524 -79.29 -61.92 -95.40
CA LYS A 524 -80.31 -61.00 -95.95
C LYS A 524 -80.27 -59.57 -95.38
N THR A 525 -79.54 -59.29 -94.32
CA THR A 525 -79.60 -57.98 -93.64
C THR A 525 -78.66 -56.90 -94.22
N GLU A 526 -77.74 -57.28 -95.10
CA GLU A 526 -76.76 -56.39 -95.77
C GLU A 526 -77.41 -55.30 -96.64
N GLU A 527 -78.64 -55.49 -97.12
CA GLU A 527 -79.33 -54.54 -98.02
C GLU A 527 -79.87 -53.27 -97.31
N ARG A 528 -80.03 -53.27 -95.98
CA ARG A 528 -80.66 -52.15 -95.25
C ARG A 528 -79.77 -50.92 -95.04
N TYR A 529 -78.46 -51.05 -95.24
CA TYR A 529 -77.47 -50.01 -94.91
C TYR A 529 -77.47 -48.83 -95.92
N GLN A 530 -77.88 -49.06 -97.16
CA GLN A 530 -77.91 -48.05 -98.23
C GLN A 530 -79.01 -46.98 -98.03
N GLU A 531 -80.04 -47.27 -97.23
CA GLU A 531 -81.23 -46.42 -97.12
C GLU A 531 -81.00 -45.20 -96.21
N ILE A 532 -80.10 -45.30 -95.22
CA ILE A 532 -79.93 -44.25 -94.19
C ILE A 532 -79.11 -43.06 -94.71
N LEU A 533 -78.20 -43.27 -95.65
CA LEU A 533 -77.40 -42.20 -96.25
C LEU A 533 -78.26 -41.13 -96.95
N GLN A 534 -79.45 -41.48 -97.43
CA GLN A 534 -80.39 -40.53 -98.05
C GLN A 534 -81.07 -39.60 -97.04
N ARG A 535 -81.24 -40.03 -95.78
CA ARG A 535 -81.91 -39.20 -94.74
C ARG A 535 -81.12 -37.94 -94.39
N LYS A 536 -79.78 -38.01 -94.45
CA LYS A 536 -78.91 -36.89 -94.07
C LYS A 536 -79.06 -35.67 -94.98
N ASN A 537 -79.38 -35.85 -96.26
CA ASN A 537 -79.55 -34.73 -97.21
C ASN A 537 -80.90 -34.00 -97.07
N LEU A 538 -81.91 -34.62 -96.44
CA LEU A 538 -83.23 -34.00 -96.27
C LEU A 538 -83.29 -33.08 -95.04
N GLU A 539 -82.51 -33.36 -94.00
CA GLU A 539 -82.49 -32.55 -92.77
C GLU A 539 -81.88 -31.16 -92.97
N ASP A 540 -80.85 -31.04 -93.81
CA ASP A 540 -80.19 -29.76 -94.06
C ASP A 540 -81.07 -28.79 -94.89
N LEU A 541 -82.02 -29.31 -95.68
CA LEU A 541 -83.01 -28.51 -96.40
C LEU A 541 -84.08 -27.90 -95.45
N ALA A 542 -84.44 -28.63 -94.39
CA ALA A 542 -85.42 -28.17 -93.40
C ALA A 542 -84.89 -26.99 -92.57
N ARG A 543 -83.57 -26.88 -92.41
CA ARG A 543 -82.93 -25.78 -91.67
C ARG A 543 -83.02 -24.44 -92.41
N ALA A 544 -83.00 -24.45 -93.75
CA ALA A 544 -83.10 -23.24 -94.56
C ALA A 544 -84.52 -22.65 -94.62
N GLN A 545 -85.56 -23.49 -94.52
CA GLN A 545 -86.96 -23.05 -94.58
C GLN A 545 -87.47 -22.45 -93.24
N GLY A 546 -86.83 -22.79 -92.12
CA GLY A 546 -87.19 -22.25 -90.80
C GLY A 546 -86.92 -20.75 -90.66
N ASP A 547 -85.83 -20.28 -91.27
CA ASP A 547 -85.40 -18.87 -91.17
C ASP A 547 -86.28 -17.94 -92.02
N GLU A 548 -86.82 -18.42 -93.15
CA GLU A 548 -87.77 -17.66 -93.99
C GLU A 548 -89.16 -17.49 -93.33
N LEU A 549 -89.63 -18.49 -92.58
CA LEU A 549 -90.94 -18.42 -91.92
C LEU A 549 -90.95 -17.46 -90.72
N ALA A 550 -89.83 -17.33 -90.00
CA ALA A 550 -89.70 -16.37 -88.90
C ALA A 550 -89.78 -14.92 -89.41
N PHE A 551 -89.24 -14.66 -90.60
CA PHE A 551 -89.32 -13.34 -91.24
C PHE A 551 -90.75 -13.00 -91.69
N LEU A 552 -91.49 -13.97 -92.23
CA LEU A 552 -92.88 -13.77 -92.66
C LEU A 552 -93.86 -13.58 -91.48
N TRP A 553 -93.60 -14.17 -90.32
CA TRP A 553 -94.41 -13.95 -89.11
C TRP A 553 -94.30 -12.52 -88.55
N ALA A 554 -93.14 -11.88 -88.70
CA ALA A 554 -92.95 -10.48 -88.32
C ALA A 554 -93.78 -9.50 -89.19
N GLU A 555 -94.13 -9.89 -90.42
CA GLU A 555 -94.91 -9.06 -91.34
C GLU A 555 -96.43 -9.22 -91.16
N VAL A 556 -96.89 -10.39 -90.68
CA VAL A 556 -98.31 -10.68 -90.42
C VAL A 556 -98.83 -9.96 -89.18
N GLU A 557 -98.04 -9.90 -88.10
CA GLU A 557 -98.47 -9.20 -86.87
C GLU A 557 -98.53 -7.68 -87.08
N ARG A 558 -97.72 -7.15 -88.01
CA ARG A 558 -97.73 -5.74 -88.44
C ARG A 558 -99.03 -5.35 -89.15
N LEU A 559 -99.75 -6.29 -89.75
CA LEU A 559 -101.02 -6.05 -90.46
C LEU A 559 -102.27 -6.22 -89.57
N ARG A 560 -102.12 -6.71 -88.33
CA ARG A 560 -103.26 -7.00 -87.43
C ARG A 560 -103.75 -5.84 -86.55
N MET A 561 -103.13 -4.66 -86.58
CA MET A 561 -103.50 -3.52 -85.71
C MET A 561 -104.30 -2.37 -86.38
N ARG A 562 -105.22 -2.61 -87.34
CA ARG A 562 -105.97 -1.49 -87.99
C ARG A 562 -107.39 -1.88 -88.50
N ASN A 563 -108.45 -1.56 -87.74
CA ASN A 563 -109.93 -1.57 -88.03
C ASN A 563 -110.82 -2.83 -87.76
N PHE A 564 -111.83 -2.70 -86.85
CA PHE A 564 -113.25 -3.20 -86.79
C PHE A 564 -113.70 -4.64 -87.27
N PRO A 565 -114.91 -5.16 -86.91
CA PRO A 565 -115.49 -5.51 -85.59
C PRO A 565 -116.09 -6.96 -85.51
N SER A 566 -116.56 -7.33 -84.31
CA SER A 566 -117.72 -8.18 -83.97
C SER A 566 -117.97 -9.55 -84.65
N LEU A 567 -118.25 -10.53 -83.76
CA LEU A 567 -119.24 -11.62 -83.91
C LEU A 567 -118.95 -12.63 -85.04
N ASP A 568 -119.18 -13.92 -84.90
CA ASP A 568 -120.32 -14.60 -84.31
C ASP A 568 -119.84 -15.99 -83.84
N GLN A 569 -120.18 -16.36 -82.61
CA GLN A 569 -121.30 -17.23 -82.27
C GLN A 569 -121.14 -18.66 -82.81
N LEU A 570 -121.06 -19.66 -81.94
CA LEU A 570 -122.19 -20.24 -81.20
C LEU A 570 -123.29 -20.74 -82.12
N LYS A 571 -123.90 -21.85 -81.65
CA LYS A 571 -125.23 -22.36 -82.02
C LYS A 571 -125.30 -23.05 -83.38
N TYR A 572 -126.01 -24.14 -83.56
CA TYR A 572 -126.84 -25.02 -82.74
C TYR A 572 -126.40 -26.45 -83.14
N SER A 573 -126.45 -27.45 -82.27
CA SER A 573 -127.57 -27.81 -81.38
C SER A 573 -127.07 -28.48 -80.12
#